data_AF-A0A512N6E7-F1
#
_entry.id   AF-A0A512N6E7-F1
#
_cell.length_a   1.000
_cell.length_b   1.000
_cell.length_c   1.000
_cell.angle_alpha   90.00
_cell.angle_beta   90.00
_cell.angle_gamma   90.00
#
_symmetry.space_group_name_H-M   'P 1'
#
loop_
_entity.id
_entity.type
_entity.pdbx_description
1 polymer ?
#
loop_
_entity_poly.entity_id
_entity_poly.type
_entity_poly.pdbx_seq_one_letter_code
_entity_poly.pdbx_strand_id
1 'polypeptide(L)'
;MTTSILFITHLSAVLLAGFALWSMRFELGGKAATRLEWTIPTVLVVLAAAVLLIVSPGKRLELWAAAIAGGLVVGAFAGMILKVNQDHGKRLIRVPPSWDGAGATALLLLLATVRFVSSSLMGRQSSGFGVLAGGATFLAAFIAARFIVLRFYKAARSIHIDMAHGQNPRRTLVH
;
A
#
# COMPACT_ATOMS: atom_id res chain seq x y z
N MET A 1 10.70 28.41 -11.55
CA MET A 1 10.67 27.83 -10.18
C MET A 1 9.61 26.74 -10.00
N THR A 2 8.45 26.80 -10.67
CA THR A 2 7.36 25.81 -10.49
C THR A 2 7.62 24.43 -11.11
N THR A 3 8.38 24.34 -12.22
CA THR A 3 8.70 23.07 -12.90
C THR A 3 9.60 22.15 -12.08
N SER A 4 10.63 22.69 -11.41
CA SER A 4 11.53 21.91 -10.56
C SER A 4 10.81 21.30 -9.35
N ILE A 5 9.85 22.03 -8.76
CA ILE A 5 9.06 21.55 -7.61
C ILE A 5 8.11 20.43 -8.02
N LEU A 6 7.44 20.56 -9.18
CA LEU A 6 6.58 19.51 -9.73
C LEU A 6 7.36 18.24 -10.06
N PHE A 7 8.55 18.38 -10.62
CA PHE A 7 9.42 17.25 -10.91
C PHE A 7 9.82 16.51 -9.63
N ILE A 8 10.31 17.22 -8.61
CA ILE A 8 10.74 16.64 -7.34
C ILE A 8 9.58 15.94 -6.62
N THR A 9 8.38 16.53 -6.63
CA THR A 9 7.20 15.93 -5.99
C THR A 9 6.72 14.66 -6.71
N HIS A 10 6.72 14.63 -8.04
CA HIS A 10 6.38 13.41 -8.76
C HIS A 10 7.46 12.32 -8.59
N LEU A 11 8.74 12.70 -8.58
CA LEU A 11 9.85 11.79 -8.31
C LEU A 11 9.74 11.19 -6.89
N SER A 12 9.43 12.00 -5.89
CA SER A 12 9.27 11.49 -4.51
C SER A 12 8.11 10.50 -4.41
N ALA A 13 6.99 10.72 -5.11
CA ALA A 13 5.89 9.76 -5.17
C ALA A 13 6.33 8.41 -5.79
N VAL A 14 7.13 8.44 -6.86
CA VAL A 14 7.69 7.23 -7.48
C VAL A 14 8.61 6.49 -6.50
N LEU A 15 9.53 7.22 -5.84
CA LEU A 15 10.44 6.63 -4.86
C LEU A 15 9.68 6.00 -3.69
N LEU A 16 8.69 6.71 -3.13
CA LEU A 16 7.86 6.19 -2.03
C LEU A 16 7.11 4.93 -2.43
N ALA A 17 6.50 4.89 -3.63
CA ALA A 17 5.81 3.70 -4.13
C ALA A 17 6.79 2.53 -4.40
N GLY A 18 7.99 2.83 -4.89
CA GLY A 18 9.04 1.83 -5.09
C GLY A 18 9.54 1.23 -3.77
N PHE A 19 9.80 2.07 -2.76
CA PHE A 19 10.17 1.62 -1.42
C PHE A 19 9.04 0.83 -0.76
N ALA A 20 7.78 1.22 -0.97
CA ALA A 20 6.63 0.45 -0.49
C ALA A 20 6.63 -0.95 -1.09
N LEU A 21 6.78 -1.07 -2.41
CA LEU A 21 6.78 -2.37 -3.09
C LEU A 21 7.95 -3.24 -2.61
N TRP A 22 9.14 -2.66 -2.49
CA TRP A 22 10.31 -3.34 -1.94
C TRP A 22 10.08 -3.84 -0.52
N SER A 23 9.44 -3.01 0.33
CA SER A 23 9.14 -3.38 1.71
C SER A 23 8.15 -4.54 1.81
N MET A 24 7.28 -4.76 0.82
CA MET A 24 6.34 -5.89 0.78
C MET A 24 6.96 -7.25 0.38
N ARG A 25 8.28 -7.32 0.12
CA ARG A 25 8.96 -8.58 -0.24
C ARG A 25 8.78 -9.71 0.79
N PHE A 26 8.58 -9.38 2.07
CA PHE A 26 8.33 -10.39 3.11
C PHE A 26 6.98 -11.07 2.91
N GLU A 27 5.99 -10.34 2.40
CA GLU A 27 4.64 -10.83 2.14
C GLU A 27 4.64 -11.78 0.94
N LEU A 28 5.31 -11.40 -0.15
CA LEU A 28 5.51 -12.25 -1.33
C LEU A 28 6.23 -13.58 -0.99
N GLY A 29 7.17 -13.54 -0.05
CA GLY A 29 7.91 -14.72 0.40
C GLY A 29 7.20 -15.54 1.50
N GLY A 30 6.06 -15.08 2.01
CA GLY A 30 5.39 -15.66 3.18
C GLY A 30 6.31 -15.73 4.42
N LYS A 31 7.22 -14.76 4.55
CA LYS A 31 8.23 -14.67 5.61
C LYS A 31 7.64 -14.00 6.85
N ALA A 32 8.05 -14.46 8.03
CA ALA A 32 7.66 -13.83 9.29
C ALA A 32 8.32 -12.45 9.42
N ALA A 33 7.52 -11.41 9.60
CA ALA A 33 7.96 -10.02 9.71
C ALA A 33 7.42 -9.38 11.00
N THR A 34 8.15 -8.41 11.53
CA THR A 34 7.78 -7.66 12.72
C THR A 34 6.59 -6.74 12.45
N ARG A 35 5.89 -6.34 13.51
CA ARG A 35 4.80 -5.34 13.41
C ARG A 35 5.24 -4.04 12.72
N LEU A 36 6.50 -3.63 12.89
CA LEU A 36 7.02 -2.41 12.27
C LEU A 36 7.15 -2.59 10.76
N GLU A 37 7.72 -3.70 10.31
CA GLU A 37 7.85 -4.04 8.88
C GLU A 37 6.51 -4.14 8.18
N TRP A 38 5.48 -4.65 8.86
CA TRP A 38 4.11 -4.65 8.33
C TRP A 38 3.51 -3.25 8.20
N THR A 39 3.99 -2.26 8.96
CA THR A 39 3.47 -0.88 8.93
C THR A 39 4.11 -0.04 7.83
N ILE A 40 5.39 -0.30 7.53
CA ILE A 40 6.20 0.48 6.57
C ILE A 40 5.51 0.59 5.19
N PRO A 41 5.08 -0.50 4.54
CA PRO A 41 4.45 -0.41 3.22
C PRO A 41 3.21 0.49 3.25
N THR A 42 2.36 0.33 4.26
CA THR A 42 1.12 1.10 4.41
C THR A 42 1.40 2.59 4.52
N VAL A 43 2.36 2.99 5.36
CA VAL A 43 2.73 4.41 5.52
C VAL A 43 3.28 4.97 4.22
N LEU A 44 4.17 4.25 3.55
CA LEU A 44 4.79 4.70 2.29
C LEU A 44 3.75 4.88 1.16
N VAL A 45 2.79 3.96 1.04
CA VAL A 45 1.70 4.03 0.07
C VAL A 45 0.80 5.24 0.34
N VAL A 46 0.42 5.48 1.61
CA VAL A 46 -0.39 6.63 1.99
C VAL A 46 0.33 7.94 1.68
N LEU A 47 1.64 8.02 1.98
CA LEU A 47 2.44 9.19 1.64
C LEU A 47 2.54 9.40 0.11
N ALA A 48 2.78 8.35 -0.66
CA ALA A 48 2.83 8.42 -2.12
C ALA A 48 1.50 8.94 -2.70
N ALA A 49 0.36 8.41 -2.22
CA ALA A 49 -0.96 8.87 -2.65
C ALA A 49 -1.23 10.32 -2.24
N ALA A 50 -0.82 10.74 -1.03
CA ALA A 50 -0.95 12.12 -0.57
C ALA A 50 -0.18 13.10 -1.48
N VAL A 51 1.04 12.76 -1.86
CA VAL A 51 1.85 13.57 -2.79
C VAL A 51 1.15 13.68 -4.16
N LEU A 52 0.66 12.56 -4.70
CA LEU A 52 -0.08 12.57 -5.97
C LEU A 52 -1.38 13.39 -5.90
N LEU A 53 -2.04 13.40 -4.75
CA LEU A 53 -3.27 14.15 -4.48
C LEU A 53 -3.03 15.66 -4.40
N ILE A 54 -1.98 16.09 -3.70
CA ILE A 54 -1.62 17.51 -3.55
C ILE A 54 -1.34 18.15 -4.91
N VAL A 55 -0.69 17.39 -5.81
CA VAL A 55 -0.24 17.88 -7.11
C VAL A 55 -1.27 17.58 -8.23
N SER A 56 -2.49 17.17 -7.88
CA SER A 56 -3.53 16.86 -8.87
C SER A 56 -4.44 18.07 -9.18
N PRO A 57 -4.51 18.52 -10.44
CA PRO A 57 -5.50 19.51 -10.87
C PRO A 57 -6.91 18.89 -10.92
N GLY A 58 -7.95 19.63 -10.52
CA GLY A 58 -9.34 19.20 -10.65
C GLY A 58 -9.85 18.29 -9.52
N LYS A 59 -9.81 18.78 -8.27
CA LYS A 59 -10.34 18.07 -7.09
C LYS A 59 -11.87 17.91 -7.15
N ARG A 60 -12.35 16.78 -7.66
CA ARG A 60 -13.77 16.40 -7.64
C ARG A 60 -14.15 15.61 -6.39
N LEU A 61 -14.24 16.26 -5.22
CA LEU A 61 -14.36 15.61 -3.89
C LEU A 61 -15.23 14.34 -3.84
N GLU A 62 -16.37 14.32 -4.52
CA GLU A 62 -17.26 13.15 -4.63
C GLU A 62 -16.56 11.89 -5.18
N LEU A 63 -15.77 12.01 -6.26
CA LEU A 63 -15.02 10.89 -6.84
C LEU A 63 -13.92 10.39 -5.90
N TRP A 64 -13.34 11.28 -5.10
CA TRP A 64 -12.29 10.92 -4.14
C TRP A 64 -12.90 10.23 -2.92
N ALA A 65 -14.04 10.74 -2.43
CA ALA A 65 -14.80 10.09 -1.37
C ALA A 65 -15.24 8.68 -1.80
N ALA A 66 -15.75 8.54 -3.02
CA ALA A 66 -16.10 7.24 -3.59
C ALA A 66 -14.89 6.30 -3.74
N ALA A 67 -13.75 6.82 -4.23
CA ALA A 67 -12.51 6.05 -4.37
C ALA A 67 -11.96 5.59 -3.00
N ILE A 68 -11.97 6.47 -2.00
CA ILE A 68 -11.54 6.13 -0.63
C ILE A 68 -12.49 5.10 -0.03
N ALA A 69 -13.81 5.34 -0.07
CA ALA A 69 -14.80 4.42 0.47
C ALA A 69 -14.72 3.03 -0.19
N GLY A 70 -14.65 2.98 -1.52
CA GLY A 70 -14.49 1.74 -2.27
C GLY A 70 -13.19 1.02 -1.93
N GLY A 71 -12.07 1.76 -1.85
CA GLY A 71 -10.78 1.21 -1.45
C GLY A 71 -10.81 0.63 -0.04
N LEU A 72 -11.40 1.35 0.92
CA LEU A 72 -11.53 0.88 2.31
C LEU A 72 -12.36 -0.40 2.39
N VAL A 73 -13.50 -0.48 1.71
CA VAL A 73 -14.38 -1.66 1.72
C VAL A 73 -13.67 -2.88 1.13
N VAL A 74 -13.09 -2.73 -0.07
CA VAL A 74 -12.38 -3.82 -0.75
C VAL A 74 -11.13 -4.24 0.04
N GLY A 75 -10.41 -3.28 0.60
CA GLY A 75 -9.22 -3.53 1.43
C GLY A 75 -9.54 -4.25 2.72
N ALA A 76 -10.62 -3.85 3.41
CA ALA A 76 -11.08 -4.52 4.61
C ALA A 76 -11.48 -5.98 4.30
N PHE A 77 -12.22 -6.19 3.21
CA PHE A 77 -12.62 -7.53 2.78
C PHE A 77 -11.41 -8.42 2.44
N ALA A 78 -10.44 -7.89 1.68
CA ALA A 78 -9.19 -8.60 1.42
C ALA A 78 -8.45 -8.95 2.72
N GLY A 79 -8.37 -8.00 3.66
CA GLY A 79 -7.79 -8.23 4.99
C GLY A 79 -8.51 -9.33 5.80
N MET A 80 -9.83 -9.44 5.66
CA MET A 80 -10.63 -10.47 6.34
C MET A 80 -10.38 -11.88 5.79
N ILE A 81 -10.07 -12.00 4.50
CA ILE A 81 -9.81 -13.30 3.86
C ILE A 81 -8.38 -13.80 4.12
N LEU A 82 -7.45 -12.91 4.47
CA LEU A 82 -6.07 -13.30 4.77
C LEU A 82 -5.98 -14.22 5.98
N LYS A 83 -5.17 -15.27 5.83
CA LYS A 83 -4.81 -16.14 6.94
C LYS A 83 -3.61 -15.54 7.70
N VAL A 84 -3.64 -15.56 9.02
CA VAL A 84 -2.60 -14.89 9.83
C VAL A 84 -2.14 -15.79 10.96
N ASN A 85 -0.82 -15.98 11.08
CA ASN A 85 -0.20 -16.54 12.27
C ASN A 85 0.60 -15.45 12.99
N GLN A 86 0.62 -15.47 14.33
CA GLN A 86 1.39 -14.52 15.14
C GLN A 86 2.25 -15.25 16.18
N ASP A 87 3.51 -14.84 16.27
CA ASP A 87 4.37 -15.13 17.42
C ASP A 87 4.19 -13.99 18.44
N HIS A 88 3.61 -14.32 19.61
CA HIS A 88 3.38 -13.34 20.67
C HIS A 88 4.66 -12.95 21.41
N GLY A 89 5.63 -13.87 21.51
CA GLY A 89 6.89 -13.62 22.20
C GLY A 89 7.79 -12.68 21.40
N LYS A 90 7.92 -12.93 20.10
CA LYS A 90 8.78 -12.13 19.21
C LYS A 90 8.04 -11.03 18.43
N ARG A 91 6.72 -10.90 18.61
CA ARG A 91 5.84 -9.95 17.91
C ARG A 91 5.95 -10.08 16.38
N LEU A 92 6.11 -11.30 15.89
CA LEU A 92 6.20 -11.60 14.47
C LEU A 92 4.82 -11.96 13.93
N ILE A 93 4.54 -11.49 12.73
CA ILE A 93 3.31 -11.78 11.99
C ILE A 93 3.71 -12.42 10.67
N ARG A 94 3.05 -13.52 10.33
CA ARG A 94 3.19 -14.23 9.06
C ARG A 94 1.83 -14.37 8.39
N VAL A 95 1.83 -14.14 7.09
CA VAL A 95 0.69 -14.33 6.19
C VAL A 95 1.15 -15.28 5.07
N PRO A 96 0.26 -16.11 4.48
CA PRO A 96 0.61 -16.84 3.27
C PRO A 96 1.11 -15.89 2.18
N PRO A 97 1.91 -16.38 1.22
CA PRO A 97 2.24 -15.61 0.03
C PRO A 97 0.98 -15.03 -0.61
N SER A 98 0.89 -13.71 -0.65
CA SER A 98 -0.25 -12.98 -1.21
C SER A 98 0.23 -11.92 -2.19
N TRP A 99 -0.50 -11.81 -3.31
CA TRP A 99 -0.16 -10.90 -4.40
C TRP A 99 -0.99 -9.62 -4.40
N ASP A 100 -2.05 -9.56 -3.59
CA ASP A 100 -2.98 -8.43 -3.55
C ASP A 100 -2.33 -7.13 -3.04
N GLY A 101 -1.57 -7.19 -1.94
CA GLY A 101 -0.83 -6.04 -1.42
C GLY A 101 0.27 -5.56 -2.38
N ALA A 102 1.09 -6.51 -2.86
CA ALA A 102 2.17 -6.23 -3.79
C ALA A 102 1.64 -5.70 -5.15
N GLY A 103 0.57 -6.28 -5.66
CA GLY A 103 -0.09 -5.87 -6.91
C GLY A 103 -0.68 -4.46 -6.80
N ALA A 104 -1.37 -4.14 -5.70
CA ALA A 104 -1.87 -2.79 -5.46
C ALA A 104 -0.75 -1.75 -5.38
N THR A 105 0.37 -2.11 -4.75
CA THR A 105 1.54 -1.22 -4.64
C THR A 105 2.27 -1.06 -5.98
N ALA A 106 2.39 -2.13 -6.76
CA ALA A 106 2.93 -2.09 -8.11
C ALA A 106 2.06 -1.21 -9.04
N LEU A 107 0.74 -1.30 -8.91
CA LEU A 107 -0.18 -0.44 -9.65
C LEU A 107 -0.03 1.03 -9.22
N LEU A 108 0.16 1.31 -7.93
CA LEU A 108 0.45 2.66 -7.45
C LEU A 108 1.76 3.20 -8.01
N LEU A 109 2.81 2.37 -8.06
CA LEU A 109 4.09 2.73 -8.68
C LEU A 109 3.91 3.04 -10.17
N LEU A 110 3.11 2.24 -10.88
CA LEU A 110 2.78 2.49 -12.29
C LEU A 110 2.07 3.83 -12.46
N LEU A 111 1.04 4.12 -11.65
CA LEU A 111 0.33 5.40 -11.69
C LEU A 111 1.26 6.59 -11.38
N ALA A 112 2.14 6.45 -10.39
CA ALA A 112 3.13 7.47 -10.05
C ALA A 112 4.11 7.72 -11.21
N THR A 113 4.55 6.65 -11.88
CA THR A 113 5.49 6.72 -13.00
C THR A 113 4.84 7.35 -14.23
N VAL A 114 3.61 6.93 -14.57
CA VAL A 114 2.82 7.54 -15.65
C VAL A 114 2.61 9.02 -15.37
N ARG A 115 2.30 9.39 -14.13
CA ARG A 115 2.15 10.80 -13.72
C ARG A 115 3.45 11.57 -13.93
N PHE A 116 4.58 11.04 -13.45
CA PHE A 116 5.90 11.66 -13.55
C PHE A 116 6.34 11.88 -15.01
N VAL A 117 6.24 10.83 -15.85
CA VAL A 117 6.60 10.91 -17.27
C VAL A 117 5.69 11.90 -18.00
N SER A 118 4.37 11.80 -17.80
CA SER A 118 3.41 12.68 -18.47
C SER A 118 3.58 14.15 -18.06
N SER A 119 3.82 14.43 -16.78
CA SER A 119 4.09 15.80 -16.31
C SER A 119 5.39 16.37 -16.88
N SER A 120 6.40 15.53 -17.06
CA SER A 120 7.70 15.94 -17.60
C SER A 120 7.63 16.21 -19.11
N LEU A 121 6.89 15.39 -19.85
CA LEU A 121 6.73 15.53 -21.30
C LEU A 121 5.78 16.66 -21.70
N MET A 122 4.67 16.86 -20.96
CA MET A 122 3.64 17.83 -21.35
C MET A 122 3.87 19.23 -20.79
N GLY A 123 4.77 19.41 -19.82
CA GLY A 123 5.07 20.70 -19.18
C GLY A 123 3.88 21.35 -18.46
N ARG A 124 2.74 20.66 -18.32
CA ARG A 124 1.48 21.19 -17.75
C ARG A 124 0.70 20.15 -16.96
N GLN A 125 -0.08 20.63 -15.99
CA GLN A 125 -1.06 19.86 -15.24
C GLN A 125 -2.37 19.75 -16.07
N SER A 126 -2.67 18.57 -16.61
CA SER A 126 -3.94 18.25 -17.33
C SER A 126 -5.04 17.75 -16.38
N SER A 127 -6.30 18.09 -16.65
CA SER A 127 -7.47 17.67 -15.85
C SER A 127 -7.69 16.16 -15.81
N GLY A 128 -7.22 15.40 -16.81
CA GLY A 128 -7.26 13.93 -16.82
C GLY A 128 -6.46 13.28 -15.68
N PHE A 129 -5.54 14.03 -15.06
CA PHE A 129 -4.74 13.54 -13.96
C PHE A 129 -5.49 13.44 -12.61
N GLY A 130 -6.69 14.04 -12.51
CA GLY A 130 -7.60 13.83 -11.38
C GLY A 130 -7.97 12.36 -11.18
N VAL A 131 -8.16 11.62 -12.28
CA VAL A 131 -8.50 10.20 -12.25
C VAL A 131 -7.34 9.35 -11.73
N LEU A 132 -6.11 9.65 -12.13
CA LEU A 132 -4.91 8.94 -11.63
C LEU A 132 -4.73 9.15 -10.12
N ALA A 133 -4.98 10.36 -9.64
CA ALA A 133 -4.90 10.64 -8.21
C ALA A 133 -6.03 9.97 -7.42
N GLY A 134 -7.24 9.90 -7.99
CA GLY A 134 -8.33 9.08 -7.46
C GLY A 134 -7.96 7.60 -7.36
N GLY A 135 -7.37 7.04 -8.42
CA GLY A 135 -6.85 5.66 -8.41
C GLY A 135 -5.78 5.45 -7.34
N ALA A 136 -4.84 6.39 -7.18
CA ALA A 136 -3.83 6.34 -6.13
C ALA A 136 -4.46 6.34 -4.72
N THR A 137 -5.50 7.16 -4.49
CA THR A 137 -6.23 7.14 -3.21
C THR A 137 -7.00 5.87 -2.97
N PHE A 138 -7.61 5.29 -4.00
CA PHE A 138 -8.27 3.98 -3.89
C PHE A 138 -7.27 2.90 -3.43
N LEU A 139 -6.09 2.85 -4.06
CA LEU A 139 -5.06 1.87 -3.73
C LEU A 139 -4.48 2.09 -2.32
N ALA A 140 -4.29 3.35 -1.91
CA ALA A 140 -3.86 3.66 -0.56
C ALA A 140 -4.89 3.26 0.49
N ALA A 141 -6.17 3.57 0.24
CA ALA A 141 -7.27 3.16 1.10
C ALA A 141 -7.39 1.62 1.19
N PHE A 142 -7.23 0.92 0.06
CA PHE A 142 -7.19 -0.54 -0.02
C PHE A 142 -6.09 -1.13 0.89
N ILE A 143 -4.84 -0.69 0.71
CA ILE A 143 -3.71 -1.20 1.50
C ILE A 143 -3.86 -0.83 2.99
N ALA A 144 -4.32 0.38 3.29
CA ALA A 144 -4.53 0.83 4.66
C ALA A 144 -5.60 0.02 5.39
N ALA A 145 -6.78 -0.17 4.78
CA ALA A 145 -7.85 -0.96 5.37
C ALA A 145 -7.43 -2.43 5.55
N ARG A 146 -6.76 -3.00 4.54
CA ARG A 146 -6.21 -4.36 4.60
C ARG A 146 -5.26 -4.52 5.78
N PHE A 147 -4.34 -3.58 5.96
CA PHE A 147 -3.40 -3.57 7.09
C PHE A 147 -4.11 -3.40 8.44
N ILE A 148 -5.11 -2.51 8.54
CA ILE A 148 -5.88 -2.30 9.77
C ILE A 148 -6.60 -3.58 10.19
N VAL A 149 -7.28 -4.24 9.25
CA VAL A 149 -7.97 -5.52 9.52
C VAL A 149 -6.97 -6.58 9.93
N LEU A 150 -5.88 -6.74 9.19
CA LEU A 150 -4.84 -7.72 9.50
C LEU A 150 -4.27 -7.50 10.90
N ARG A 151 -3.92 -6.26 11.26
CA ARG A 151 -3.23 -5.95 12.51
C ARG A 151 -4.14 -5.96 13.73
N PHE A 152 -5.29 -5.30 13.64
CA PHE A 152 -6.14 -5.04 14.81
C PHE A 152 -7.23 -6.11 15.00
N TYR A 153 -7.65 -6.78 13.93
CA TYR A 153 -8.72 -7.78 14.00
C TYR A 153 -8.19 -9.21 13.92
N LYS A 154 -7.37 -9.52 12.93
CA LYS A 154 -6.88 -10.89 12.68
C LYS A 154 -5.69 -11.27 13.56
N ALA A 155 -4.63 -10.49 13.56
CA ALA A 155 -3.40 -10.82 14.28
C ALA A 155 -3.64 -10.95 15.80
N ALA A 156 -4.45 -10.05 16.37
CA ALA A 156 -4.84 -10.12 17.78
C ALA A 156 -5.62 -11.38 18.18
N ARG A 157 -6.28 -12.06 17.22
CA ARG A 157 -7.06 -13.28 17.44
C ARG A 157 -6.37 -14.54 16.90
N SER A 158 -5.16 -14.40 16.38
CA SER A 158 -4.44 -15.49 15.73
C SER A 158 -3.74 -16.42 16.72
N ILE A 159 -3.57 -17.68 16.34
CA ILE A 159 -2.95 -18.71 17.16
C ILE A 159 -1.46 -18.39 17.34
N HIS A 160 -0.97 -18.56 18.57
CA HIS A 160 0.44 -18.43 18.89
C HIS A 160 1.25 -19.54 18.24
N ILE A 161 2.25 -19.17 17.43
CA ILE A 161 3.22 -20.10 16.85
C ILE A 161 4.60 -19.50 16.97
N ASP A 162 5.57 -20.28 17.46
CA ASP A 162 6.97 -19.88 17.51
C ASP A 162 7.52 -19.68 16.10
N MET A 163 8.10 -18.50 15.85
CA MET A 163 8.68 -18.16 14.55
C MET A 163 10.11 -17.66 14.69
N ALA A 164 10.84 -17.73 13.58
CA ALA A 164 12.10 -17.03 13.39
C ALA A 164 11.88 -15.93 12.35
N HIS A 165 12.37 -14.73 12.65
CA HIS A 165 12.28 -13.58 11.77
C HIS A 165 12.90 -13.90 10.40
N GLY A 166 12.24 -13.49 9.31
CA GLY A 166 12.71 -13.70 7.94
C GLY A 166 12.59 -15.14 7.41
N GLN A 167 12.16 -16.09 8.23
CA GLN A 167 11.96 -17.49 7.82
C GLN A 167 10.51 -17.79 7.46
N ASN A 168 10.33 -18.79 6.59
CA ASN A 168 9.05 -19.40 6.30
C ASN A 168 9.00 -20.77 7.01
N PRO A 169 8.32 -20.89 8.16
CA PRO A 169 8.32 -22.11 8.96
C PRO A 169 7.60 -23.31 8.29
N ARG A 170 7.05 -23.16 7.07
CA ARG A 170 6.32 -24.18 6.28
C ARG A 170 5.16 -24.91 6.99
N ARG A 171 4.90 -24.60 8.27
CA ARG A 171 3.71 -25.07 9.02
C ARG A 171 2.43 -24.45 8.44
N THR A 172 1.36 -25.23 8.52
CA THR A 172 0.00 -24.88 8.10
C THR A 172 -0.44 -23.58 8.75
N LEU A 173 -0.99 -22.68 7.92
CA LEU A 173 -1.59 -21.42 8.35
C LEU A 173 -3.03 -21.71 8.76
N VAL A 174 -3.42 -21.30 9.96
CA VAL A 174 -4.73 -21.63 10.54
C VAL A 174 -5.46 -20.32 10.82
N HIS A 175 -6.63 -20.17 10.17
CA HIS A 175 -7.55 -19.01 10.16
C HIS A 175 -7.13 -17.73 9.41
#